data_AF-A0A1H3U8W1-F1
#
_entry.id   AF-A0A1H3U8W1-F1
#
_cell.length_a   1.000
_cell.length_b   1.000
_cell.length_c   1.000
_cell.angle_alpha   90.00
_cell.angle_beta   90.00
_cell.angle_gamma   90.00
#
_symmetry.space_group_name_H-M   'P 1'
#
loop_
_entity.id
_entity.type
_entity.pdbx_description
1 polymer ?
#
loop_
_entity_poly.entity_id
_entity_poly.type
_entity_poly.pdbx_seq_one_letter_code
_entity_poly.pdbx_strand_id
1 'polypeptide(L)'
;MATRHVVYRCELDHQVRWRGYATYDGEIPVHVRAPSLGQAQQLMAATTVGDGNRSGWVEHTEHAAGDGLWVREALDEQVLEREHTTRVLMEVLTDQRLRARLATLPACRVGGVPVVVCVPGDAVEWVVGQHDGHGALIVTAAVTNHQVWWNVLVPADRAAETDLGMVGNLAELGLTGPEATLDDWMAATDTAGLVLFAPQHAKAATLHRDVAAADPSTDRCAGAPERHAQLLGELEATADPLRAAVVTHVNARAERGHPAAGAPPVCAGLGRTRPAYPR
;
A
#
# COMPACT_ATOMS: atom_id res chain seq x y z
N MET A 1 -15.88 -5.57 4.99
CA MET A 1 -14.88 -4.90 5.87
C MET A 1 -14.00 -4.08 4.95
N ALA A 2 -13.68 -2.83 5.30
CA ALA A 2 -12.83 -1.99 4.47
C ALA A 2 -11.37 -2.52 4.53
N THR A 3 -10.77 -2.73 3.37
CA THR A 3 -9.37 -3.11 3.24
C THR A 3 -8.49 -2.01 3.83
N ARG A 4 -7.53 -2.39 4.68
CA ARG A 4 -6.58 -1.43 5.26
C ARG A 4 -5.31 -1.39 4.42
N HIS A 5 -4.93 -0.23 3.94
CA HIS A 5 -3.71 -0.06 3.16
C HIS A 5 -2.56 0.37 4.08
N VAL A 6 -1.50 -0.43 4.11
CA VAL A 6 -0.28 -0.17 4.90
C VAL A 6 0.85 0.13 3.94
N VAL A 7 1.48 1.28 4.08
CA VAL A 7 2.46 1.81 3.14
C VAL A 7 3.82 1.94 3.83
N TYR A 8 4.87 1.50 3.14
CA TYR A 8 6.26 1.60 3.58
C TYR A 8 7.02 2.51 2.63
N ARG A 9 7.31 3.74 3.07
CA ARG A 9 8.03 4.75 2.31
C ARG A 9 9.52 4.69 2.59
N CYS A 10 10.32 4.65 1.52
CA CYS A 10 11.78 4.74 1.58
C CYS A 10 12.23 6.20 1.54
N GLU A 11 12.60 6.75 2.70
CA GLU A 11 13.05 8.13 2.89
C GLU A 11 14.60 8.16 2.89
N LEU A 12 15.22 8.41 1.73
CA LEU A 12 16.69 8.31 1.56
C LEU A 12 17.49 9.38 2.32
N ASP A 13 16.91 10.56 2.56
CA ASP A 13 17.59 11.69 3.22
C ASP A 13 17.52 11.64 4.75
N HIS A 14 16.92 10.59 5.31
CA HIS A 14 16.75 10.43 6.76
C HIS A 14 17.64 9.32 7.31
N GLN A 15 18.15 9.52 8.54
CA GLN A 15 18.92 8.50 9.27
C GLN A 15 18.14 7.18 9.43
N VAL A 16 16.81 7.27 9.48
CA VAL A 16 15.91 6.13 9.52
C VAL A 16 15.20 6.04 8.17
N ARG A 17 15.60 5.03 7.39
CA ARG A 17 15.28 4.93 5.96
C ARG A 17 13.84 4.57 5.66
N TRP A 18 13.14 3.89 6.56
CA TRP A 18 11.79 3.40 6.31
C TRP A 18 10.79 4.04 7.25
N ARG A 19 9.74 4.63 6.66
CA ARG A 19 8.55 5.12 7.36
C ARG A 19 7.36 4.24 6.97
N GLY A 20 6.84 3.49 7.93
CA GLY A 20 5.59 2.75 7.78
C GLY A 20 4.40 3.60 8.20
N TYR A 21 3.29 3.52 7.48
CA TYR A 21 2.03 4.14 7.87
C TYR A 21 0.81 3.43 7.32
N ALA A 22 -0.37 3.70 7.88
CA ALA A 22 -1.64 3.20 7.35
C ALA A 22 -2.48 4.35 6.82
N THR A 23 -3.07 4.19 5.64
CA THR A 23 -4.09 5.11 5.13
C THR A 23 -5.45 4.60 5.57
N TYR A 24 -6.19 5.44 6.28
CA TYR A 24 -7.58 5.22 6.62
C TYR A 24 -8.30 6.56 6.63
N ASP A 25 -9.52 6.59 6.09
CA ASP A 25 -10.28 7.82 5.92
C ASP A 25 -10.42 8.59 7.24
N GLY A 26 -10.07 9.88 7.22
CA GLY A 26 -10.21 10.78 8.36
C GLY A 26 -9.23 10.56 9.53
N GLU A 27 -8.57 9.40 9.66
CA GLU A 27 -7.70 9.09 10.81
C GLU A 27 -6.28 9.64 10.67
N ILE A 28 -5.66 9.97 11.81
CA ILE A 28 -4.25 10.35 11.85
C ILE A 28 -3.44 9.10 11.50
N PRO A 29 -2.60 9.14 10.45
CA PRO A 29 -1.81 7.98 10.06
C PRO A 29 -0.90 7.56 11.22
N VAL A 30 -1.03 6.30 11.65
CA VAL A 30 -0.06 5.69 12.56
C VAL A 30 1.28 5.66 11.84
N HIS A 31 2.34 6.14 12.49
CA HIS A 31 3.68 6.17 11.91
C HIS A 31 4.63 5.29 12.70
N VAL A 32 5.37 4.45 11.99
CA VAL A 32 6.57 3.80 12.53
C VAL A 32 7.78 4.21 11.70
N ARG A 33 8.95 4.25 12.32
CA ARG A 33 10.21 4.48 11.63
C ARG A 33 11.19 3.38 11.97
N ALA A 34 11.84 2.81 10.97
CA ALA A 34 12.83 1.76 11.14
C ALA A 34 13.98 1.84 10.13
N PRO A 35 15.19 1.35 10.48
CA PRO A 35 16.33 1.34 9.57
C PRO A 35 16.15 0.36 8.40
N SER A 36 15.27 -0.64 8.52
CA SER A 36 15.00 -1.62 7.47
C SER A 36 13.49 -1.82 7.25
N LEU A 37 13.12 -2.25 6.04
CA LEU A 37 11.74 -2.57 5.69
C LEU A 37 11.16 -3.65 6.61
N GLY A 38 11.90 -4.74 6.84
CA GLY A 38 11.45 -5.84 7.69
C GLY A 38 11.14 -5.39 9.13
N GLN A 39 11.95 -4.48 9.68
CA GLN A 39 11.68 -3.92 11.01
C GLN A 39 10.49 -2.95 10.98
N ALA A 40 10.32 -2.14 9.93
CA ALA A 40 9.13 -1.30 9.76
C ALA A 40 7.85 -2.14 9.69
N GLN A 41 7.88 -3.27 8.96
CA GLN A 41 6.76 -4.23 8.89
C GLN A 41 6.44 -4.84 10.26
N GLN A 42 7.46 -5.24 11.02
CA GLN A 42 7.27 -5.76 12.38
C GLN A 42 6.66 -4.71 13.30
N LEU A 43 7.14 -3.46 13.25
CA LEU A 43 6.61 -2.36 14.06
C LEU A 43 5.18 -1.98 13.65
N MET A 44 4.88 -1.88 12.35
CA MET A 44 3.51 -1.64 11.87
C MET A 44 2.58 -2.74 12.36
N ALA A 45 3.03 -3.99 12.27
CA ALA A 45 2.24 -5.10 12.73
C ALA A 45 1.98 -5.10 14.24
N ALA A 46 2.93 -4.63 15.05
CA ALA A 46 2.80 -4.52 16.49
C ALA A 46 1.95 -3.32 16.95
N THR A 47 1.98 -2.23 16.19
CA THR A 47 1.23 -0.99 16.49
C THR A 47 -0.21 -1.02 16.00
N THR A 48 -0.47 -1.77 14.93
CA THR A 48 -1.81 -1.91 14.34
C THR A 48 -2.62 -3.05 14.98
N VAL A 49 -2.14 -3.59 16.12
CA VAL A 49 -2.84 -4.62 16.92
C VAL A 49 -4.01 -3.98 17.67
N GLY A 50 -5.10 -3.76 16.95
CA GLY A 50 -6.45 -3.79 17.51
C GLY A 50 -6.99 -5.22 17.53
N ASP A 51 -6.79 -6.00 16.45
CA ASP A 51 -7.44 -7.32 16.30
C ASP A 51 -6.56 -8.43 15.70
N GLY A 52 -5.24 -8.22 15.51
CA GLY A 52 -4.31 -9.24 15.03
C GLY A 52 -4.58 -9.81 13.61
N ASN A 53 -5.61 -9.34 12.92
CA ASN A 53 -6.03 -9.90 11.65
C ASN A 53 -5.35 -9.21 10.45
N ARG A 54 -4.09 -9.56 10.20
CA ARG A 54 -3.32 -9.13 9.00
C ARG A 54 -3.97 -9.54 7.67
N SER A 55 -4.96 -10.44 7.68
CA SER A 55 -5.62 -10.91 6.44
C SER A 55 -6.43 -9.83 5.72
N GLY A 56 -6.75 -8.71 6.38
CA GLY A 56 -7.44 -7.57 5.78
C GLY A 56 -6.52 -6.43 5.33
N TRP A 57 -5.20 -6.66 5.28
CA TRP A 57 -4.23 -5.62 4.89
C TRP A 57 -3.72 -5.83 3.48
N VAL A 58 -3.57 -4.72 2.76
CA VAL A 58 -2.77 -4.66 1.54
C VAL A 58 -1.54 -3.82 1.86
N GLU A 59 -0.37 -4.43 1.71
CA GLU A 59 0.90 -3.75 1.93
C GLU A 59 1.36 -3.07 0.64
N HIS A 60 2.02 -1.93 0.78
CA HIS A 60 2.54 -1.12 -0.33
C HIS A 60 3.95 -0.66 -0.03
N THR A 61 4.76 -0.46 -1.07
CA THR A 61 6.02 0.28 -1.00
C THR A 61 5.90 1.62 -1.71
N GLU A 62 6.53 2.66 -1.14
CA GLU A 62 6.63 3.97 -1.78
C GLU A 62 8.09 4.32 -2.09
N HIS A 63 8.30 4.72 -3.34
CA HIS A 63 9.58 5.15 -3.88
C HIS A 63 9.51 6.60 -4.33
N ALA A 64 10.54 7.38 -4.02
CA ALA A 64 10.62 8.77 -4.46
C ALA A 64 10.79 8.83 -5.99
N ALA A 65 9.93 9.59 -6.67
CA ALA A 65 10.06 9.91 -8.09
C ALA A 65 10.60 11.33 -8.36
N GLY A 66 10.94 12.07 -7.31
CA GLY A 66 11.38 13.47 -7.37
C GLY A 66 10.22 14.46 -7.19
N ASP A 67 10.57 15.71 -6.88
CA ASP A 67 9.63 16.85 -6.74
C ASP A 67 8.45 16.60 -5.77
N GLY A 68 8.62 15.71 -4.80
CA GLY A 68 7.58 15.36 -3.82
C GLY A 68 6.58 14.29 -4.30
N LEU A 69 6.81 13.67 -5.46
CA LEU A 69 6.02 12.53 -5.93
C LEU A 69 6.53 11.21 -5.34
N TRP A 70 5.58 10.34 -4.97
CA TRP A 70 5.84 9.04 -4.38
C TRP A 70 5.10 7.95 -5.15
N VAL A 71 5.84 7.12 -5.88
CA VAL A 71 5.27 5.98 -6.61
C VAL A 71 4.97 4.87 -5.62
N ARG A 72 3.69 4.51 -5.51
CA ARG A 72 3.15 3.52 -4.58
C ARG A 72 2.80 2.25 -5.33
N GLU A 73 3.46 1.17 -4.96
CA GLU A 73 3.27 -0.16 -5.53
C GLU A 73 2.72 -1.11 -4.48
N ALA A 74 1.64 -1.84 -4.79
CA ALA A 74 1.07 -2.84 -3.89
C ALA A 74 1.84 -4.17 -3.97
N LEU A 75 2.01 -4.83 -2.82
CA LEU A 75 2.66 -6.12 -2.69
C LEU A 75 1.61 -7.24 -2.63
N ASP A 76 1.00 -7.54 -3.77
CA ASP A 76 -0.05 -8.54 -3.92
C ASP A 76 0.28 -9.59 -4.99
N GLU A 77 -0.71 -10.37 -5.42
CA GLU A 77 -0.57 -11.42 -6.43
C GLU A 77 -0.27 -10.90 -7.84
N GLN A 78 -0.51 -9.60 -8.11
CA GLN A 78 -0.26 -8.94 -9.40
C GLN A 78 1.05 -8.13 -9.38
N VAL A 79 1.99 -8.47 -8.50
CA VAL A 79 3.24 -7.72 -8.30
C VAL A 79 4.08 -7.58 -9.58
N LEU A 80 4.03 -8.53 -10.51
CA LEU A 80 4.81 -8.47 -11.74
C LEU A 80 4.22 -7.45 -12.74
N GLU A 81 2.89 -7.40 -12.85
CA GLU A 81 2.16 -6.43 -13.66
C GLU A 81 2.29 -5.02 -13.08
N ARG A 82 2.29 -4.92 -11.75
CA ARG A 82 2.58 -3.66 -11.03
C ARG A 82 4.02 -3.22 -11.27
N GLU A 83 5.01 -4.13 -11.16
CA GLU A 83 6.41 -3.81 -11.46
C GLU A 83 6.58 -3.31 -12.91
N HIS A 84 5.88 -3.93 -13.86
CA HIS A 84 5.86 -3.45 -15.24
C HIS A 84 5.33 -2.02 -15.32
N THR A 85 4.17 -1.75 -14.72
CA THR A 85 3.58 -0.40 -14.71
C THR A 85 4.48 0.63 -14.03
N THR A 86 5.10 0.27 -12.90
CA THR A 86 6.11 1.10 -12.21
C THR A 86 7.24 1.46 -13.16
N ARG A 87 7.77 0.51 -13.93
CA ARG A 87 8.86 0.76 -14.88
C ARG A 87 8.46 1.78 -15.95
N VAL A 88 7.31 1.58 -16.60
CA VAL A 88 6.81 2.51 -17.63
C VAL A 88 6.53 3.90 -17.03
N LEU A 89 5.95 3.94 -15.83
CA LEU A 89 5.69 5.20 -15.12
C LEU A 89 6.98 5.96 -14.80
N MET A 90 8.02 5.26 -14.32
CA MET A 90 9.30 5.91 -14.02
C MET A 90 9.98 6.47 -15.27
N GLU A 91 9.82 5.83 -16.44
CA GLU A 91 10.27 6.37 -17.72
C GLU A 91 9.49 7.65 -18.09
N VAL A 92 8.16 7.64 -17.93
CA VAL A 92 7.29 8.80 -18.21
C VAL A 92 7.61 9.98 -17.27
N LEU A 93 7.89 9.72 -15.99
CA LEU A 93 8.26 10.74 -15.00
C LEU A 93 9.68 11.32 -15.16
N THR A 94 10.43 10.86 -16.19
CA THR A 94 11.64 11.57 -16.62
C THR A 94 11.34 12.91 -17.29
N ASP A 95 10.12 13.09 -17.82
CA ASP A 95 9.63 14.39 -18.30
C ASP A 95 9.45 15.35 -17.12
N GLN A 96 10.38 16.30 -17.00
CA GLN A 96 10.39 17.30 -15.95
C GLN A 96 9.13 18.20 -15.95
N ARG A 97 8.51 18.44 -17.11
CA ARG A 97 7.32 19.28 -17.20
C ARG A 97 6.12 18.57 -16.59
N LEU A 98 5.95 17.30 -16.94
CA LEU A 98 4.93 16.46 -16.35
C LEU A 98 5.15 16.33 -14.85
N ARG A 99 6.39 16.01 -14.44
CA ARG A 99 6.74 15.84 -13.03
C ARG A 99 6.48 17.10 -12.20
N ALA A 100 6.91 18.26 -12.69
CA ALA A 100 6.66 19.55 -12.04
C ALA A 100 5.16 19.87 -11.96
N ARG A 101 4.38 19.54 -12.99
CA ARG A 101 2.92 19.72 -12.98
C ARG A 101 2.23 18.81 -11.96
N LEU A 102 2.62 17.54 -11.87
CA LEU A 102 2.04 16.62 -10.88
C LEU A 102 2.44 16.99 -9.45
N ALA A 103 3.63 17.56 -9.27
CA ALA A 103 4.14 18.00 -7.97
C ALA A 103 3.40 19.22 -7.39
N THR A 104 2.65 20.00 -8.19
CA THR A 104 1.83 21.11 -7.68
C THR A 104 0.50 20.65 -7.09
N LEU A 105 0.13 19.38 -7.27
CA LEU A 105 -1.12 18.85 -6.74
C LEU A 105 -1.12 18.85 -5.20
N PRO A 106 -2.30 18.97 -4.56
CA PRO A 106 -2.41 18.97 -3.11
C PRO A 106 -1.74 17.74 -2.47
N ALA A 107 -0.83 17.96 -1.53
CA ALA A 107 -0.13 16.88 -0.85
C ALA A 107 -1.05 16.12 0.12
N CYS A 108 -0.79 14.83 0.31
CA CYS A 108 -1.45 14.02 1.32
C CYS A 108 -0.96 14.37 2.74
N ARG A 109 -1.65 13.90 3.79
CA ARG A 109 -1.29 14.13 5.20
C ARG A 109 0.12 13.66 5.56
N VAL A 110 0.60 12.63 4.87
CA VAL A 110 1.94 12.04 5.09
C VAL A 110 3.04 12.84 4.37
N GLY A 111 2.65 13.75 3.49
CA GLY A 111 3.50 14.62 2.68
C GLY A 111 3.74 14.05 1.28
N GLY A 112 3.83 14.96 0.31
CA GLY A 112 3.97 14.63 -1.11
C GLY A 112 2.68 14.15 -1.77
N VAL A 113 2.77 13.82 -3.05
CA VAL A 113 1.64 13.36 -3.86
C VAL A 113 1.85 11.89 -4.22
N PRO A 114 1.01 10.96 -3.72
CA PRO A 114 1.10 9.55 -4.07
C PRO A 114 0.65 9.31 -5.51
N VAL A 115 1.43 8.47 -6.22
CA VAL A 115 1.14 7.95 -7.55
C VAL A 115 0.94 6.45 -7.43
N VAL A 116 -0.32 6.02 -7.43
CA VAL A 116 -0.69 4.61 -7.27
C VAL A 116 -0.53 3.86 -8.58
N VAL A 117 0.26 2.80 -8.51
CA VAL A 117 0.49 1.85 -9.60
C VAL A 117 -0.65 0.84 -9.61
N CYS A 118 -1.55 0.99 -10.58
CA CYS A 118 -2.69 0.12 -10.78
C CYS A 118 -2.46 -0.76 -12.02
N VAL A 119 -3.22 -1.85 -12.09
CA VAL A 119 -3.25 -2.76 -13.23
C VAL A 119 -4.69 -2.88 -13.75
N PRO A 120 -4.88 -3.13 -15.06
CA PRO A 120 -6.20 -3.46 -15.61
C PRO A 120 -6.91 -4.51 -14.75
N GLY A 121 -8.21 -4.33 -14.50
CA GLY A 121 -9.01 -5.16 -13.61
C GLY A 121 -8.98 -4.78 -12.13
N ASP A 122 -8.09 -3.89 -11.67
CA ASP A 122 -8.12 -3.42 -10.28
C ASP A 122 -9.51 -2.81 -9.95
N ALA A 123 -10.11 -3.21 -8.84
CA ALA A 123 -11.40 -2.67 -8.41
C ALA A 123 -11.27 -1.18 -8.04
N VAL A 124 -12.20 -0.35 -8.50
CA VAL A 124 -12.20 1.10 -8.21
C VAL A 124 -12.26 1.36 -6.70
N GLU A 125 -13.03 0.56 -5.95
CA GLU A 125 -13.10 0.68 -4.49
C GLU A 125 -11.74 0.47 -3.81
N TRP A 126 -10.90 -0.42 -4.34
CA TRP A 126 -9.56 -0.68 -3.83
C TRP A 126 -8.61 0.48 -4.13
N VAL A 127 -8.71 1.08 -5.32
CA VAL A 127 -7.93 2.27 -5.69
C VAL A 127 -8.32 3.44 -4.79
N VAL A 128 -9.63 3.67 -4.62
CA VAL A 128 -10.18 4.73 -3.77
C VAL A 128 -9.76 4.55 -2.30
N GLY A 129 -9.69 3.31 -1.80
CA GLY A 129 -9.24 3.00 -0.44
C GLY A 129 -7.82 3.47 -0.09
N GLN A 130 -7.02 3.83 -1.11
CA GLN A 130 -5.67 4.37 -0.95
C GLN A 130 -5.63 5.89 -0.77
N HIS A 131 -6.75 6.56 -1.03
CA HIS A 131 -6.92 7.99 -0.84
C HIS A 131 -7.06 8.30 0.65
N ASP A 132 -6.31 9.28 1.17
CA ASP A 132 -6.32 9.65 2.61
C ASP A 132 -7.35 10.74 2.97
N GLY A 133 -8.13 11.16 1.98
CA GLY A 133 -9.19 12.17 2.09
C GLY A 133 -8.71 13.62 2.05
N HIS A 134 -7.42 13.89 1.91
CA HIS A 134 -6.85 15.24 2.09
C HIS A 134 -6.09 15.77 0.89
N GLY A 135 -5.24 14.92 0.30
CA GLY A 135 -4.43 15.29 -0.85
C GLY A 135 -5.04 14.82 -2.16
N ALA A 136 -4.28 14.98 -3.24
CA ALA A 136 -4.48 14.29 -4.48
C ALA A 136 -3.93 12.86 -4.41
N LEU A 137 -4.60 11.94 -5.11
CA LEU A 137 -4.10 10.61 -5.44
C LEU A 137 -4.02 10.50 -6.96
N ILE A 138 -2.83 10.31 -7.50
CA ILE A 138 -2.67 10.05 -8.93
C ILE A 138 -2.86 8.55 -9.13
N VAL A 139 -3.78 8.18 -10.02
CA VAL A 139 -4.06 6.80 -10.40
C VAL A 139 -3.42 6.55 -11.75
N THR A 140 -2.64 5.47 -11.88
CA THR A 140 -1.87 5.18 -13.09
C THR A 140 -1.97 3.72 -13.51
N ALA A 141 -1.97 3.47 -14.82
CA ALA A 141 -1.95 2.13 -15.40
C ALA A 141 -1.12 2.13 -16.69
N ALA A 142 -0.31 1.09 -16.92
CA ALA A 142 0.34 0.90 -18.20
C ALA A 142 -0.69 0.41 -19.23
N VAL A 143 -0.86 1.18 -20.31
CA VAL A 143 -1.70 0.79 -21.46
C VAL A 143 -0.88 0.02 -22.48
N THR A 144 0.41 0.35 -22.58
CA THR A 144 1.40 -0.35 -23.40
C THR A 144 2.74 -0.33 -22.69
N ASN A 145 3.75 -0.99 -23.26
CA ASN A 145 5.11 -0.97 -22.75
C ASN A 145 5.75 0.44 -22.66
N HIS A 146 5.14 1.45 -23.28
CA HIS A 146 5.70 2.81 -23.36
C HIS A 146 4.67 3.91 -23.06
N GLN A 147 3.46 3.55 -22.65
CA GLN A 147 2.39 4.50 -22.43
C GLN A 147 1.67 4.21 -21.12
N VAL A 148 1.55 5.25 -20.31
CA VAL A 148 0.76 5.24 -19.08
C VAL A 148 -0.50 6.07 -19.30
N TRP A 149 -1.64 5.50 -18.91
CA TRP A 149 -2.84 6.26 -18.65
C TRP A 149 -2.81 6.71 -17.20
N TRP A 150 -3.22 7.95 -16.94
CA TRP A 150 -3.32 8.46 -15.59
C TRP A 150 -4.46 9.46 -15.42
N ASN A 151 -5.01 9.50 -14.22
CA ASN A 151 -5.96 10.51 -13.78
C ASN A 151 -5.66 10.89 -12.33
N VAL A 152 -6.22 12.00 -11.86
CA VAL A 152 -6.03 12.48 -10.49
C VAL A 152 -7.37 12.44 -9.76
N LEU A 153 -7.42 11.72 -8.65
CA LEU A 153 -8.53 11.75 -7.71
C LEU A 153 -8.24 12.80 -6.63
N VAL A 154 -9.14 13.77 -6.43
CA VAL A 154 -8.96 14.87 -5.47
C VAL A 154 -10.28 15.14 -4.72
N PRO A 155 -10.24 15.49 -3.41
CA PRO A 155 -11.41 15.99 -2.69
C PRO A 155 -12.06 17.18 -3.40
N ALA A 156 -13.40 17.20 -3.47
CA ALA A 156 -14.13 18.24 -4.19
C ALA A 156 -13.83 19.68 -3.72
N ASP A 157 -13.56 19.87 -2.42
CA ASP A 157 -13.19 21.16 -1.82
C ASP A 157 -11.78 21.63 -2.20
N ARG A 158 -10.94 20.74 -2.75
CA ARG A 158 -9.56 21.02 -3.19
C ARG A 158 -9.41 21.08 -4.71
N ALA A 159 -10.47 20.79 -5.47
CA ALA A 159 -10.44 20.78 -6.92
C ALA A 159 -9.97 22.12 -7.53
N ALA A 160 -10.42 23.24 -6.94
CA ALA A 160 -10.09 24.58 -7.41
C ALA A 160 -8.61 24.96 -7.22
N GLU A 161 -7.84 24.19 -6.45
CA GLU A 161 -6.40 24.39 -6.24
C GLU A 161 -5.56 23.77 -7.38
N THR A 162 -6.19 23.06 -8.31
CA THR A 162 -5.51 22.33 -9.40
C THR A 162 -5.68 23.03 -10.75
N ASP A 163 -4.69 22.91 -11.63
CA ASP A 163 -4.72 23.41 -13.00
C ASP A 163 -5.25 22.37 -14.01
N LEU A 164 -5.79 21.25 -13.51
CA LEU A 164 -6.29 20.14 -14.30
C LEU A 164 -7.76 20.34 -14.67
N GLY A 165 -8.14 19.91 -15.87
CA GLY A 165 -9.54 19.91 -16.31
C GLY A 165 -10.35 18.85 -15.57
N MET A 166 -11.51 19.23 -15.04
CA MET A 166 -12.44 18.31 -14.38
C MET A 166 -13.14 17.43 -15.41
N VAL A 167 -13.03 16.12 -15.23
CA VAL A 167 -13.72 15.11 -16.03
C VAL A 167 -15.08 14.76 -15.42
N GLY A 168 -15.20 14.79 -14.09
CA GLY A 168 -16.43 14.54 -13.35
C GLY A 168 -16.15 13.98 -11.96
N ASN A 169 -17.17 13.45 -11.29
CA ASN A 169 -16.99 12.63 -10.08
C ASN A 169 -17.23 11.13 -10.36
N LEU A 170 -16.85 10.26 -9.42
CA LEU A 170 -17.00 8.80 -9.60
C LEU A 170 -18.44 8.36 -9.91
N ALA A 171 -19.47 9.06 -9.40
CA ALA A 171 -20.87 8.73 -9.67
C ALA A 171 -21.30 9.15 -11.09
N GLU A 172 -20.89 10.34 -11.54
CA GLU A 172 -21.13 10.84 -12.90
C GLU A 172 -20.47 9.95 -13.97
N LEU A 173 -19.33 9.35 -13.62
CA LEU A 173 -18.61 8.39 -14.47
C LEU A 173 -19.18 6.97 -14.40
N GLY A 174 -20.18 6.71 -13.54
CA GLY A 174 -20.75 5.37 -13.36
C GLY A 174 -19.83 4.38 -12.61
N LEU A 175 -18.83 4.87 -11.88
CA LEU A 175 -17.78 4.07 -11.23
C LEU A 175 -18.05 3.79 -9.74
N THR A 176 -19.28 3.95 -9.27
CA THR A 176 -19.67 3.69 -7.88
C THR A 176 -20.17 2.27 -7.62
N GLY A 177 -20.24 1.43 -8.67
CA GLY A 177 -20.64 0.04 -8.54
C GLY A 177 -19.55 -0.80 -7.87
N PRO A 178 -19.90 -1.85 -7.10
CA PRO A 178 -18.91 -2.74 -6.48
C PRO A 178 -18.07 -3.53 -7.50
N GLU A 179 -18.61 -3.72 -8.70
CA GLU A 179 -17.94 -4.39 -9.82
C GLU A 179 -17.16 -3.41 -10.72
N ALA A 180 -17.12 -2.11 -10.38
CA ALA A 180 -16.43 -1.12 -11.21
C ALA A 180 -14.91 -1.34 -11.13
N THR A 181 -14.27 -1.36 -12.29
CA THR A 181 -12.84 -1.65 -12.44
C THR A 181 -12.09 -0.45 -13.01
N LEU A 182 -10.76 -0.53 -12.96
CA LEU A 182 -9.87 0.42 -13.60
C LEU A 182 -10.09 0.48 -15.12
N ASP A 183 -10.48 -0.62 -15.77
CA ASP A 183 -10.83 -0.63 -17.20
C ASP A 183 -12.06 0.22 -17.49
N ASP A 184 -13.08 0.16 -16.64
CA ASP A 184 -14.25 1.02 -16.75
C ASP A 184 -13.88 2.49 -16.59
N TRP A 185 -12.95 2.80 -15.68
CA TRP A 185 -12.46 4.16 -15.49
C TRP A 185 -11.66 4.65 -16.72
N MET A 186 -10.76 3.83 -17.24
CA MET A 186 -10.01 4.14 -18.47
C MET A 186 -10.95 4.34 -19.67
N ALA A 187 -12.06 3.61 -19.75
CA ALA A 187 -13.05 3.76 -20.81
C ALA A 187 -13.94 5.01 -20.66
N ALA A 188 -14.22 5.43 -19.42
CA ALA A 188 -15.09 6.57 -19.13
C ALA A 188 -14.38 7.93 -19.22
N THR A 189 -13.04 7.96 -19.25
CA THR A 189 -12.26 9.19 -19.12
C THR A 189 -11.08 9.25 -20.07
N ASP A 190 -10.79 10.45 -20.56
CA ASP A 190 -9.52 10.73 -21.23
C ASP A 190 -8.36 10.66 -20.21
N THR A 191 -7.13 10.53 -20.72
CA THR A 191 -5.92 10.60 -19.89
C THR A 191 -5.67 12.03 -19.41
N ALA A 192 -4.99 12.18 -18.26
CA ALA A 192 -4.53 13.44 -17.69
C ALA A 192 -5.63 14.42 -17.25
N GLY A 193 -6.67 13.91 -16.58
CA GLY A 193 -7.79 14.68 -16.04
C GLY A 193 -7.92 14.62 -14.52
N LEU A 194 -8.82 15.47 -14.00
CA LEU A 194 -9.22 15.52 -12.60
C LEU A 194 -10.56 14.81 -12.40
N VAL A 195 -10.63 13.90 -11.42
CA VAL A 195 -11.83 13.22 -10.96
C VAL A 195 -12.08 13.59 -9.50
N LEU A 196 -13.31 13.98 -9.20
CA LEU A 196 -13.68 14.41 -7.85
C LEU A 196 -14.03 13.23 -6.96
N PHE A 197 -13.39 13.21 -5.79
CA PHE A 197 -13.78 12.38 -4.66
C PHE A 197 -14.91 13.09 -3.92
N ALA A 198 -16.15 12.61 -4.14
CA ALA A 198 -17.29 13.08 -3.39
C ALA A 198 -17.22 12.50 -1.96
N PRO A 199 -17.36 13.31 -0.90
CA PRO A 199 -17.46 12.76 0.44
C PRO A 199 -18.69 11.85 0.48
N GLN A 200 -18.49 10.60 0.89
CA GLN A 200 -19.62 9.76 1.30
C GLN A 200 -20.31 10.54 2.41
N HIS A 201 -21.57 10.95 2.19
CA HIS A 201 -22.32 11.67 3.22
C HIS A 201 -22.22 10.88 4.53
N ALA A 202 -21.48 11.43 5.49
CA ALA A 202 -21.45 10.94 6.85
C ALA A 202 -22.91 10.83 7.28
N LYS A 203 -23.37 9.62 7.58
CA LYS A 203 -24.65 9.42 8.25
C LYS A 203 -24.66 10.36 9.45
N ALA A 204 -25.56 11.34 9.41
CA ALA A 204 -25.77 12.28 10.49
C ALA A 204 -26.01 11.48 11.78
N ALA A 205 -25.06 11.55 12.72
CA ALA A 205 -25.25 11.14 14.10
C ALA A 205 -25.05 12.37 14.98
N THR A 206 -26.17 13.08 15.10
CA THR A 206 -26.67 13.82 16.26
C THR A 206 -25.75 13.98 17.46
N LEU A 207 -25.55 15.27 17.81
CA LEU A 207 -25.27 15.82 19.14
C LEU A 207 -25.31 14.85 20.34
N HIS A 208 -24.24 14.86 21.13
CA HIS A 208 -24.35 15.08 22.57
C HIS A 208 -23.18 15.92 23.09
N ARG A 209 -23.55 17.00 23.79
CA ARG A 209 -22.71 17.93 24.54
C ARG A 209 -22.69 17.48 26.00
N ASP A 210 -21.50 17.52 26.63
CA ASP A 210 -21.20 18.08 27.96
C ASP A 210 -19.95 17.39 28.56
N VAL A 211 -18.79 18.06 28.58
CA VAL A 211 -18.20 18.88 29.67
C VAL A 211 -17.72 18.06 30.88
N ALA A 212 -16.39 18.01 31.09
CA ALA A 212 -15.72 18.53 32.30
C ALA A 212 -14.20 18.33 32.24
N ALA A 213 -13.47 19.37 32.64
CA ALA A 213 -12.02 19.49 32.71
C ALA A 213 -11.43 18.92 34.02
N ALA A 214 -10.15 18.52 33.99
CA ALA A 214 -9.14 18.85 35.02
C ALA A 214 -7.75 18.33 34.60
N ASP A 215 -6.75 19.13 34.93
CA ASP A 215 -5.34 19.12 34.50
C ASP A 215 -4.43 18.54 35.64
N PRO A 216 -3.10 18.76 35.72
CA PRO A 216 -2.02 17.81 35.38
C PRO A 216 -1.10 17.44 36.58
N SER A 217 -0.20 16.45 36.42
CA SER A 217 1.11 16.44 37.13
C SER A 217 2.14 15.44 36.57
N THR A 218 3.31 16.00 36.23
CA THR A 218 4.72 15.52 36.31
C THR A 218 5.04 14.15 36.92
N ASP A 219 6.02 13.40 36.37
CA ASP A 219 7.44 13.43 36.85
C ASP A 219 8.43 12.65 35.94
N ARG A 220 9.72 12.94 36.13
CA ARG A 220 10.91 12.68 35.29
C ARG A 220 11.68 11.38 35.60
N CYS A 221 12.75 11.21 34.80
CA CYS A 221 14.05 10.53 35.04
C CYS A 221 14.15 9.07 34.57
N ALA A 222 15.27 8.56 34.07
CA ALA A 222 16.56 9.05 33.56
C ALA A 222 17.36 7.80 33.12
N GLY A 223 18.33 7.92 32.20
CA GLY A 223 19.46 6.97 32.15
C GLY A 223 19.91 6.50 30.76
N ALA A 224 20.99 7.10 30.26
CA ALA A 224 21.95 6.48 29.31
C ALA A 224 23.13 5.87 30.12
N PRO A 225 23.95 4.95 29.56
CA PRO A 225 25.15 5.31 28.77
C PRO A 225 25.43 4.35 27.57
N GLU A 226 25.99 4.82 26.43
CA GLU A 226 27.41 4.74 25.95
C GLU A 226 28.07 3.34 26.00
N ARG A 227 28.86 2.80 25.05
CA ARG A 227 29.54 3.21 23.80
C ARG A 227 30.24 1.97 23.14
N HIS A 228 30.62 2.10 21.86
CA HIS A 228 31.75 1.43 21.13
C HIS A 228 31.62 -0.08 20.78
N ALA A 229 32.07 -0.62 19.63
CA ALA A 229 33.00 -0.13 18.61
C ALA A 229 32.79 -0.86 17.24
N GLN A 230 33.13 -0.12 16.17
CA GLN A 230 33.95 -0.50 15.01
C GLN A 230 33.44 -1.60 14.04
N LEU A 231 32.97 -1.26 12.83
CA LEU A 231 33.73 -0.92 11.60
C LEU A 231 34.67 -2.05 11.11
N LEU A 232 34.47 -2.38 9.82
CA LEU A 232 35.34 -3.08 8.87
C LEU A 232 34.98 -4.55 8.59
N GLY A 233 34.10 -4.68 7.60
CA GLY A 233 33.87 -5.86 6.76
C GLY A 233 33.36 -5.38 5.41
N GLU A 234 34.14 -4.49 4.81
CA GLU A 234 33.89 -3.86 3.52
C GLU A 234 33.81 -4.89 2.38
N LEU A 235 32.92 -4.60 1.43
CA LEU A 235 33.11 -4.84 -0.01
C LEU A 235 33.40 -6.29 -0.43
N GLU A 236 32.34 -7.09 -0.58
CA GLU A 236 32.30 -8.08 -1.66
C GLU A 236 30.84 -8.44 -2.03
N ALA A 237 30.58 -8.45 -3.34
CA ALA A 237 29.38 -8.91 -4.04
C ALA A 237 28.16 -7.96 -4.11
N THR A 238 28.28 -7.02 -5.06
CA THR A 238 27.22 -6.31 -5.78
C THR A 238 26.14 -7.23 -6.37
N ALA A 239 25.16 -7.61 -5.54
CA ALA A 239 23.82 -8.01 -5.97
C ALA A 239 22.84 -7.29 -5.05
N ASP A 240 21.90 -6.54 -5.62
CA ASP A 240 20.93 -5.74 -4.87
C ASP A 240 20.18 -6.60 -3.84
N PRO A 241 20.45 -6.44 -2.52
CA PRO A 241 19.85 -7.27 -1.49
C PRO A 241 18.35 -6.99 -1.32
N LEU A 242 17.84 -5.87 -1.87
CA LEU A 242 16.41 -5.54 -1.87
C LEU A 242 15.62 -6.48 -2.79
N ARG A 243 16.20 -6.88 -3.92
CA ARG A 243 15.58 -7.82 -4.87
C ARG A 243 15.51 -9.26 -4.33
N ALA A 244 16.57 -9.71 -3.67
CA ALA A 244 16.60 -11.05 -3.10
C ALA A 244 15.61 -11.19 -1.93
N ALA A 245 15.48 -10.18 -1.06
CA ALA A 245 14.58 -10.24 0.10
C ALA A 245 13.09 -10.26 -0.29
N VAL A 246 12.68 -9.51 -1.32
CA VAL A 246 11.28 -9.42 -1.78
C VAL A 246 10.86 -10.73 -2.49
N VAL A 247 11.69 -11.25 -3.39
CA VAL A 247 11.41 -12.51 -4.12
C VAL A 247 11.39 -13.71 -3.18
N THR A 248 12.28 -13.76 -2.18
CA THR A 248 12.32 -14.88 -1.21
C THR A 248 11.08 -14.88 -0.30
N HIS A 249 10.50 -13.72 0.02
CA HIS A 249 9.31 -13.64 0.88
C HIS A 249 8.01 -14.02 0.15
N VAL A 250 7.90 -13.64 -1.13
CA VAL A 250 6.75 -14.02 -2.00
C VAL A 250 6.77 -15.52 -2.29
N ASN A 251 7.93 -16.10 -2.63
CA ASN A 251 8.06 -17.54 -2.89
C ASN A 251 7.82 -18.39 -1.63
N ALA A 252 8.27 -17.94 -0.45
CA ALA A 252 8.02 -18.65 0.81
C ALA A 252 6.53 -18.62 1.25
N ARG A 253 5.69 -17.78 0.64
CA ARG A 253 4.23 -17.77 0.84
C ARG A 253 3.52 -18.68 -0.16
N ALA A 254 4.02 -18.78 -1.39
CA ALA A 254 3.51 -19.72 -2.39
C ALA A 254 3.79 -21.20 -2.02
N GLU A 255 4.97 -21.50 -1.47
CA GLU A 255 5.34 -22.88 -1.07
C GLU A 255 4.59 -23.38 0.17
N ARG A 256 3.98 -22.50 0.96
CA ARG A 256 3.15 -22.88 2.12
C ARG A 256 1.68 -23.18 1.77
N GLY A 257 1.32 -23.08 0.48
CA GLY A 257 -0.04 -23.25 -0.03
C GLY A 257 -0.32 -24.55 -0.80
N HIS A 258 0.56 -25.56 -0.78
CA HIS A 258 0.31 -26.84 -1.47
C HIS A 258 0.53 -28.05 -0.53
N PRO A 259 -0.53 -28.77 -0.13
CA PRO A 259 -0.35 -30.15 0.29
C PRO A 259 -0.03 -30.99 -0.95
N ALA A 260 1.16 -31.57 -0.98
CA ALA A 260 1.55 -32.56 -1.96
C ALA A 260 0.56 -33.74 -1.93
N ALA A 261 -0.20 -33.92 -3.01
CA ALA A 261 -1.01 -35.11 -3.25
C ALA A 261 -0.08 -36.29 -3.61
N GLY A 262 0.41 -36.98 -2.58
CA GLY A 262 1.10 -38.26 -2.70
C GLY A 262 0.11 -39.40 -2.98
N ALA A 263 0.43 -40.19 -4.01
CA ALA A 263 -0.23 -41.44 -4.37
C ALA A 263 -0.21 -42.49 -3.22
N PRO A 264 -1.09 -43.51 -3.25
CA PRO A 264 -1.49 -44.28 -2.07
C PRO A 264 -0.48 -45.37 -1.66
N PRO A 265 -0.45 -45.79 -0.37
CA PRO A 265 0.42 -46.87 0.06
C PRO A 265 -0.16 -48.24 -0.28
N VAL A 266 0.74 -49.08 -0.79
CA VAL A 266 0.63 -50.52 -0.96
C VAL A 266 0.56 -51.20 0.41
N CYS A 267 -0.52 -51.95 0.67
CA CYS A 267 -0.65 -52.81 1.83
C CYS A 267 0.19 -54.09 1.66
N ALA A 268 1.23 -54.23 2.48
CA ALA A 268 1.87 -55.53 2.74
C ALA A 268 2.07 -55.68 4.25
N GLY A 269 1.32 -56.60 4.86
CA GLY A 269 1.37 -56.89 6.29
C GLY A 269 0.78 -58.26 6.57
N LEU A 270 1.64 -59.27 6.54
CA LEU A 270 1.37 -60.64 6.96
C LEU A 270 0.90 -60.68 8.42
N GLY A 271 -0.19 -61.41 8.68
CA GLY A 271 -0.68 -61.67 10.03
C GLY A 271 -1.60 -62.89 10.06
N ARG A 272 -0.99 -64.09 10.03
CA ARG A 272 -1.67 -65.35 10.34
C ARG A 272 -1.89 -65.45 11.84
N THR A 273 -3.14 -65.58 12.28
CA THR A 273 -3.53 -66.40 13.45
C THR A 273 -5.05 -66.70 13.41
N ARG A 274 -5.39 -67.95 13.13
CA ARG A 274 -6.58 -68.66 13.68
C ARG A 274 -6.19 -69.20 15.07
N PRO A 275 -7.11 -69.60 15.99
CA PRO A 275 -8.42 -70.23 15.72
C PRO A 275 -9.59 -69.87 16.69
N ALA A 276 -10.82 -70.23 16.28
CA ALA A 276 -11.87 -70.78 17.15
C ALA A 276 -12.98 -71.44 16.30
N TYR A 277 -13.22 -72.74 16.50
CA TYR A 277 -14.44 -73.48 16.14
C TYR A 277 -15.52 -73.21 17.22
N PRO A 278 -16.84 -73.28 16.97
CA PRO A 278 -17.61 -74.49 16.59
C PRO A 278 -18.67 -74.23 15.48
N ARG A 279 -19.35 -75.17 14.82
CA ARG A 279 -19.70 -76.59 15.00
C ARG A 279 -19.50 -77.35 13.69
#